data_AF-A0A6S6TNX3-F1
#
_entry.id   AF-A0A6S6TNX3-F1
#
_cell.length_a   1.000
_cell.length_b   1.000
_cell.length_c   1.000
_cell.angle_alpha   90.00
_cell.angle_beta   90.00
_cell.angle_gamma   90.00
#
_symmetry.space_group_name_H-M   'P 1'
#
loop_
_entity.id
_entity.type
_entity.pdbx_description
1 polymer ?
#
loop_
_entity_poly.entity_id
_entity_poly.type
_entity_poly.pdbx_seq_one_letter_code
_entity_poly.pdbx_strand_id
1 'polypeptide(L)' 'MGQNKALNQVNIIENALSDYVGFTLGEKEYFSANLSTWISEDKSLDYLISKFSEISLDIKPFLKQNGLLV' A
#
# COMPACT_ATOMS: atom_id res chain seq x y z
N MET A 1 21.43 -8.38 2.48
CA MET A 1 20.19 -9.03 2.98
C MET A 1 19.00 -8.05 3.10
N GLY A 2 18.82 -7.06 2.21
CA GLY A 2 17.78 -6.02 2.34
C GLY A 2 16.55 -6.17 1.44
N GLN A 3 16.66 -6.92 0.33
CA GLN A 3 15.62 -7.07 -0.69
C GLN A 3 14.48 -7.99 -0.26
N ASN A 4 14.77 -9.04 0.52
CA ASN A 4 13.76 -10.00 0.99
C ASN A 4 12.68 -9.38 1.88
N LYS A 5 12.99 -8.32 2.64
CA LYS A 5 11.99 -7.66 3.49
C LYS A 5 11.02 -6.78 2.68
N ALA A 6 11.53 -6.10 1.65
CA ALA A 6 10.71 -5.23 0.78
C ALA A 6 9.73 -6.06 -0.05
N LEU A 7 10.20 -7.14 -0.68
CA LEU A 7 9.37 -8.10 -1.42
C LEU A 7 8.27 -8.72 -0.54
N ASN A 8 8.59 -9.05 0.71
CA ASN A 8 7.59 -9.61 1.62
C ASN A 8 6.52 -8.58 2.00
N GLN A 9 6.90 -7.31 2.15
CA GLN A 9 6.00 -6.22 2.50
C GLN A 9 5.07 -5.83 1.34
N VAL A 10 5.59 -5.82 0.10
CA VAL A 10 4.81 -5.69 -1.14
C VAL A 10 3.74 -6.77 -1.20
N ASN A 11 4.13 -8.05 -1.06
CA ASN A 11 3.19 -9.17 -1.13
C ASN A 11 2.09 -9.13 -0.05
N ILE A 12 2.43 -8.69 1.17
CA ILE A 12 1.45 -8.55 2.25
C ILE A 12 0.42 -7.47 1.89
N ILE A 13 0.90 -6.32 1.39
CA ILE A 13 0.02 -5.20 1.04
C ILE A 13 -0.82 -5.53 -0.20
N GLU A 14 -0.28 -6.21 -1.22
CA GLU A 14 -1.05 -6.64 -2.39
C GLU A 14 -2.15 -7.64 -2.03
N ASN A 15 -1.86 -8.62 -1.18
CA ASN A 15 -2.89 -9.55 -0.71
C ASN A 15 -3.98 -8.82 0.07
N ALA A 16 -3.60 -7.95 1.01
CA ALA A 16 -4.53 -7.12 1.76
C ALA A 16 -5.39 -6.23 0.86
N LEU A 17 -4.81 -5.68 -0.21
CA LEU A 17 -5.47 -4.80 -1.17
C LEU A 17 -6.54 -5.55 -1.98
N SER A 18 -6.24 -6.79 -2.37
CA SER A 18 -7.19 -7.65 -3.08
C SER A 18 -8.49 -7.83 -2.27
N ASP A 19 -8.35 -8.11 -0.97
CA ASP A 19 -9.46 -8.35 -0.05
C ASP A 19 -10.16 -7.08 0.45
N TYR A 20 -9.55 -5.91 0.26
CA TYR A 20 -10.11 -4.65 0.76
C TYR A 20 -11.28 -4.16 -0.11
N VAL A 21 -12.47 -4.08 0.46
CA VAL A 21 -13.71 -3.69 -0.25
C VAL A 21 -13.82 -2.17 -0.45
N GLY A 22 -13.10 -1.38 0.35
CA GLY A 22 -13.21 0.09 0.33
C GLY A 22 -12.54 0.76 -0.86
N PHE A 23 -11.83 0.02 -1.72
CA PHE A 23 -11.26 0.53 -2.96
C PHE A 23 -11.97 -0.05 -4.18
N THR A 24 -12.16 0.79 -5.19
CA THR A 24 -12.60 0.38 -6.52
C THR A 24 -11.51 -0.38 -7.25
N LEU A 25 -11.87 -1.08 -8.32
CA LEU A 25 -10.91 -1.84 -9.13
C LEU A 25 -9.77 -0.94 -9.66
N GLY A 26 -10.09 0.25 -10.17
CA GLY A 26 -9.08 1.17 -10.71
C GLY A 26 -8.12 1.69 -9.65
N GLU A 27 -8.59 1.88 -8.41
CA GLU A 27 -7.74 2.28 -7.29
C GLU A 27 -6.81 1.14 -6.88
N LYS A 28 -7.29 -0.11 -6.88
CA LYS A 28 -6.48 -1.30 -6.61
C LYS A 28 -5.40 -1.51 -7.68
N GLU A 29 -5.77 -1.38 -8.95
CA GLU A 29 -4.81 -1.47 -10.06
C GLU A 29 -3.75 -0.39 -9.99
N TYR A 30 -4.15 0.86 -9.69
CA TYR A 30 -3.22 1.96 -9.48
C TYR A 30 -2.28 1.69 -8.30
N PHE A 31 -2.81 1.16 -7.19
CA PHE A 31 -2.05 0.77 -6.01
C PHE A 31 -0.97 -0.26 -6.38
N SER A 32 -1.37 -1.41 -6.95
CA SER A 32 -0.47 -2.51 -7.30
C SER A 32 0.61 -2.09 -8.30
N ALA A 33 0.24 -1.28 -9.31
CA ALA A 33 1.18 -0.78 -10.31
C ALA A 33 2.29 0.11 -9.71
N ASN A 34 2.00 0.86 -8.65
CA ASN A 34 2.95 1.80 -8.03
C ASN A 34 3.56 1.28 -6.72
N LEU A 35 2.99 0.22 -6.12
CA LEU A 35 3.38 -0.30 -4.81
C LEU A 35 4.85 -0.73 -4.76
N SER A 36 5.32 -1.41 -5.81
CA SER A 36 6.72 -1.85 -5.91
C SER A 36 7.69 -0.66 -5.93
N THR A 37 7.32 0.45 -6.56
CA THR A 37 8.11 1.68 -6.60
C THR A 37 8.11 2.35 -5.24
N TRP A 38 6.93 2.55 -4.64
CA TRP A 38 6.82 3.28 -3.37
C TRP A 38 7.50 2.57 -2.20
N ILE A 39 7.33 1.24 -2.08
CA ILE A 39 7.98 0.45 -1.01
C ILE A 39 9.50 0.33 -1.24
N SER A 40 9.97 0.46 -2.48
CA SER A 40 11.41 0.43 -2.80
C SER A 40 12.11 1.76 -2.51
N GLU A 41 11.43 2.89 -2.72
CA GLU A 41 11.95 4.22 -2.40
C GLU A 41 11.96 4.48 -0.89
N ASP A 42 10.85 4.17 -0.21
CA ASP A 42 10.74 4.35 1.23
C ASP A 42 9.78 3.30 1.82
N LYS A 43 10.27 2.50 2.76
CA LYS A 43 9.49 1.41 3.36
C LYS A 43 8.45 1.91 4.38
N SER A 44 8.34 3.22 4.59
CA SER A 44 7.39 3.81 5.53
C SER A 44 5.98 3.82 4.94
N LEU A 45 5.03 3.48 5.79
CA LEU A 45 3.61 3.59 5.47
C LEU A 45 3.18 5.06 5.33
N ASP A 46 3.89 5.99 5.96
CA ASP A 46 3.66 7.44 5.83
C ASP A 46 3.90 7.94 4.40
N TYR A 47 4.94 7.46 3.72
CA TYR A 47 5.16 7.79 2.30
C TYR A 47 4.02 7.28 1.44
N LEU A 48 3.55 6.06 1.71
CA LEU A 48 2.37 5.49 1.04
C LEU A 48 1.14 6.40 1.25
N ILE A 49 0.84 6.77 2.49
CA ILE A 49 -0.28 7.68 2.81
C ILE A 49 -0.15 9.00 2.04
N SER A 50 1.05 9.58 1.96
CA SER A 50 1.30 10.80 1.20
C SER A 50 1.00 10.62 -0.28
N LYS A 51 1.45 9.53 -0.91
CA LYS A 51 1.21 9.25 -2.33
C LYS A 51 -0.25 9.08 -2.68
N PHE A 52 -1.03 8.49 -1.78
CA PHE A 52 -2.47 8.40 -1.97
C PHE A 52 -3.18 9.72 -1.73
N SER A 53 -2.70 10.52 -0.78
CA SER A 53 -3.24 11.86 -0.58
C SER A 53 -3.01 12.76 -1.80
N GLU A 54 -1.93 12.56 -2.57
CA GLU A 54 -1.68 13.29 -3.84
C GLU A 54 -2.79 13.05 -4.89
N ILE A 55 -3.42 11.87 -4.88
CA ILE A 55 -4.55 11.52 -5.76
C ILE A 55 -5.91 11.63 -5.06
N SER A 56 -5.97 12.34 -3.92
CA SER A 56 -7.19 12.53 -3.12
C SER A 56 -7.80 11.24 -2.56
N LEU A 57 -6.99 10.21 -2.30
CA LEU A 57 -7.41 8.97 -1.68
C LEU A 57 -6.93 8.85 -0.24
N ASP A 58 -7.81 8.39 0.63
CA ASP A 58 -7.48 8.09 2.02
C ASP A 58 -7.28 6.59 2.22
N ILE A 59 -6.03 6.17 2.45
CA ILE A 59 -5.69 4.77 2.71
C ILE A 59 -5.65 4.41 4.18
N LYS A 60 -5.83 5.39 5.07
CA LYS A 60 -5.81 5.12 6.51
C LYS A 60 -6.81 4.04 6.92
N PRO A 61 -8.03 3.94 6.34
CA PRO A 61 -8.94 2.86 6.67
C PRO A 61 -8.39 1.48 6.24
N PHE A 62 -7.78 1.40 5.05
CA PHE A 62 -7.09 0.20 4.58
C PHE A 62 -5.95 -0.22 5.52
N LEU A 63 -5.09 0.72 5.90
CA LEU A 63 -3.96 0.42 6.78
C LEU A 63 -4.40 0.00 8.18
N LYS A 64 -5.43 0.65 8.74
CA LYS A 64 -5.99 0.29 10.05
C LYS A 64 -6.63 -1.09 10.04
N GLN A 65 -7.41 -1.42 9.00
CA GLN A 65 -8.06 -2.71 8.87
C GLN A 65 -7.06 -3.87 8.79
N ASN A 66 -5.89 -3.62 8.19
CA ASN A 66 -4.82 -4.60 8.07
C ASN A 66 -3.79 -4.54 9.21
N GLY A 67 -4.03 -3.74 10.25
CA GLY A 67 -3.12 -3.59 11.40
C GLY A 67 -1.75 -3.00 11.04
N LEU A 68 -1.66 -2.31 9.90
CA LEU A 68 -0.44 -1.65 9.43
C LEU A 68 -0.27 -0.26 10.06
N LEU A 69 -1.38 0.40 10.39
CA LEU A 69 -1.40 1.71 11.07
C LEU A 69 -2.15 1.58 12.39
N VAL A 70 -1.48 1.92 13.50
CA VAL A 70 -2.03 1.96 14.87
C VAL A 70 -2.71 3.29 15.13
#